data_AF-A0A157SYK9-F1
#
_entry.id   AF-A0A157SYK9-F1
#
_cell.length_a   1.000
_cell.length_b   1.000
_cell.length_c   1.000
_cell.angle_alpha   90.00
_cell.angle_beta   90.00
_cell.angle_gamma   90.00
#
_symmetry.space_group_name_H-M   'P 1'
#
loop_
_entity.id
_entity.type
_entity.pdbx_description
1 polymer ?
#
loop_
_entity_poly.entity_id
_entity_poly.type
_entity_poly.pdbx_seq_one_letter_code
_entity_poly.pdbx_strand_id
1 'polypeptide(L)'
;MINEHYYEGLQDKYDLTLYVKAKDSYYPLVWIDITGSSWTEEQSKERYGESVYAILSAKVEVAIKHDVMGRVWFIHYNDTEDKLKCISALQILNLERQGKIKKDKFERDAKSEYYLIPVSMWKNLVELRVAIKGFYQSFKEYLTRVSGK
;
A
#
# COMPACT_ATOMS: atom_id res chain seq x y z
N MET A 1 2.30 26.96 4.84
CA MET A 1 1.83 25.74 5.53
C MET A 1 2.22 24.53 4.71
N ILE A 2 2.88 23.53 5.29
CA ILE A 2 3.27 22.28 4.60
C ILE A 2 2.14 21.23 4.63
N ASN A 3 1.05 21.49 5.38
CA ASN A 3 -0.03 20.53 5.66
C ASN A 3 -1.05 20.31 4.56
N GLU A 4 -1.53 21.37 3.90
CA GLU A 4 -2.79 21.24 3.15
C GLU A 4 -2.61 20.89 1.66
N HIS A 5 -1.42 21.08 1.08
CA HIS A 5 -1.31 21.06 -0.39
C HIS A 5 -0.45 19.94 -1.00
N TYR A 6 0.35 19.19 -0.23
CA TYR A 6 1.29 18.24 -0.85
C TYR A 6 0.62 16.96 -1.37
N TYR A 7 -0.53 16.56 -0.80
CA TYR A 7 -1.28 15.35 -1.18
C TYR A 7 -2.78 15.49 -0.94
N GLU A 8 -3.33 16.66 -1.24
CA GLU A 8 -4.76 16.92 -1.13
C GLU A 8 -5.55 15.91 -1.97
N GLY A 9 -6.58 15.30 -1.39
CA GLY A 9 -7.37 14.24 -2.01
C GLY A 9 -6.95 12.81 -1.68
N LEU A 10 -5.90 12.60 -0.87
CA LEU A 10 -5.54 11.28 -0.33
C LEU A 10 -6.05 11.02 1.10
N GLN A 11 -6.54 12.04 1.80
CA GLN A 11 -6.87 11.95 3.23
C GLN A 11 -7.96 10.93 3.55
N ASP A 12 -8.88 10.67 2.61
CA ASP A 12 -10.02 9.76 2.74
C ASP A 12 -9.86 8.48 1.90
N LYS A 13 -8.70 8.27 1.27
CA LYS A 13 -8.50 7.19 0.28
C LYS A 13 -7.92 5.92 0.85
N TYR A 14 -7.31 5.98 2.03
CA TYR A 14 -6.70 4.84 2.70
C TYR A 14 -7.09 4.84 4.18
N ASP A 15 -7.08 3.67 4.80
CA ASP A 15 -7.55 3.52 6.19
C ASP A 15 -6.71 4.31 7.19
N LEU A 16 -5.39 4.37 6.98
CA LEU A 16 -4.44 5.01 7.89
C LEU A 16 -3.44 5.89 7.14
N THR A 17 -3.02 6.98 7.77
CA THR A 17 -1.92 7.83 7.29
C THR A 17 -0.93 8.05 8.42
N LEU A 18 0.34 7.72 8.19
CA LEU A 18 1.41 7.99 9.16
C LEU A 18 2.00 9.37 8.90
N TYR A 19 1.77 10.28 9.84
CA TYR A 19 2.28 11.65 9.78
C TYR A 19 3.60 11.81 10.52
N VAL A 20 4.42 12.75 10.07
CA VAL A 20 5.60 13.23 10.81
C VAL A 20 5.43 14.70 11.17
N LYS A 21 5.77 15.06 12.41
CA LYS A 21 5.69 16.44 12.88
C LYS A 21 6.82 17.27 12.27
N ALA A 22 6.47 18.41 11.70
CA ALA A 22 7.37 19.42 11.14
C ALA A 22 6.95 20.81 11.64
N LYS A 23 7.62 21.30 12.69
CA LYS A 23 7.26 22.54 13.42
C LYS A 23 5.79 22.50 13.86
N ASP A 24 4.98 23.42 13.35
CA ASP A 24 3.55 23.58 13.66
C ASP A 24 2.65 22.78 12.70
N SER A 25 3.23 21.84 11.95
CA SER A 25 2.56 21.10 10.88
C SER A 25 2.88 19.59 10.92
N TYR A 26 2.09 18.78 10.23
CA TYR A 26 2.16 17.33 10.08
C TYR A 26 2.22 16.93 8.60
N TYR A 27 3.35 16.38 8.16
CA TYR A 27 3.52 15.91 6.79
C TYR A 27 3.12 14.43 6.68
N PRO A 28 2.20 14.05 5.77
CA PRO A 28 1.84 12.64 5.57
C PRO A 28 3.03 11.92 4.94
N LEU A 29 3.60 10.93 5.63
CA LEU A 29 4.80 10.22 5.16
C LEU A 29 4.45 8.98 4.34
N VAL A 30 3.54 8.14 4.83
CA VAL A 30 3.05 6.94 4.15
C VAL A 30 1.55 6.75 4.40
N TRP A 31 0.87 6.12 3.46
CA TRP A 31 -0.53 5.72 3.54
C TRP A 31 -0.61 4.20 3.64
N ILE A 32 -1.50 3.71 4.48
CA ILE A 32 -1.67 2.29 4.77
C ILE A 32 -3.15 1.94 4.59
N ASP A 33 -3.41 0.90 3.82
CA ASP A 33 -4.71 0.25 3.69
C ASP A 33 -4.62 -1.12 4.38
N ILE A 34 -5.60 -1.44 5.21
CA ILE A 34 -5.72 -2.74 5.84
C ILE A 34 -6.61 -3.58 4.94
N THR A 35 -6.05 -4.65 4.40
CA THR A 35 -6.79 -5.63 3.63
C THR A 35 -6.93 -6.93 4.41
N GLY A 36 -7.87 -7.75 3.97
CA GLY A 36 -8.13 -9.07 4.50
C GLY A 36 -8.89 -9.89 3.49
N SER A 37 -9.15 -11.14 3.87
CA SER A 37 -10.00 -12.04 3.13
C SER A 37 -11.11 -12.52 4.06
N SER A 38 -12.33 -12.65 3.53
CA SER A 38 -13.39 -13.38 4.22
C SER A 38 -13.19 -14.89 4.17
N TRP A 39 -12.21 -15.36 3.39
CA TRP A 39 -11.84 -16.76 3.25
C TRP A 39 -10.60 -17.07 4.03
N THR A 40 -10.57 -18.26 4.65
CA THR A 40 -9.32 -18.81 5.19
C THR A 40 -8.33 -19.07 4.06
N GLU A 41 -7.06 -19.27 4.41
CA GLU A 41 -6.03 -19.59 3.42
C GLU A 41 -6.34 -20.91 2.68
N GLU A 42 -6.90 -21.90 3.35
CA GLU A 42 -7.34 -23.16 2.75
C GLU A 42 -8.44 -22.93 1.72
N GLN A 43 -9.48 -22.16 2.07
CA GLN A 43 -10.58 -21.83 1.16
C GLN A 43 -10.09 -21.04 -0.06
N SER A 44 -9.17 -20.10 0.15
CA SER A 44 -8.54 -19.39 -0.96
C SER A 44 -7.74 -20.34 -1.86
N LYS A 45 -6.98 -21.26 -1.27
CA LYS A 45 -6.16 -22.23 -2.00
C LYS A 45 -7.01 -23.21 -2.81
N GLU A 46 -8.13 -23.68 -2.26
CA GLU A 46 -9.08 -24.53 -2.98
C GLU A 46 -9.66 -23.81 -4.21
N ARG A 47 -9.92 -22.51 -4.09
CA ARG A 47 -10.54 -21.71 -5.16
C ARG A 47 -9.57 -21.29 -6.25
N TYR A 48 -8.34 -20.91 -5.89
CA TYR A 48 -7.37 -20.29 -6.80
C TYR A 48 -6.11 -21.13 -7.04
N GLY A 49 -5.98 -22.28 -6.40
CA GLY A 49 -4.76 -23.11 -6.41
C GLY A 49 -3.69 -22.66 -5.41
N GLU A 50 -3.78 -21.42 -4.92
CA GLU A 50 -2.91 -20.86 -3.88
C GLU A 50 -3.66 -19.83 -3.00
N SER A 51 -3.15 -19.57 -1.80
CA SER A 51 -3.70 -18.54 -0.91
C SER A 51 -3.42 -17.16 -1.49
N VAL A 52 -4.47 -16.37 -1.73
CA VAL A 52 -4.38 -15.02 -2.31
C VAL A 52 -5.09 -14.01 -1.42
N TYR A 53 -4.55 -12.79 -1.41
CA TYR A 53 -5.24 -11.62 -0.87
C TYR A 53 -5.57 -10.68 -2.01
N ALA A 54 -6.75 -10.06 -1.92
CA ALA A 54 -7.23 -9.15 -2.93
C ALA A 54 -7.03 -7.70 -2.51
N ILE A 55 -6.61 -6.88 -3.47
CA ILE A 55 -6.49 -5.43 -3.30
C ILE A 55 -7.30 -4.76 -4.39
N LEU A 56 -8.19 -3.85 -4.00
CA LEU A 56 -9.00 -3.09 -4.95
C LEU A 56 -8.10 -2.28 -5.89
N SER A 57 -8.23 -2.51 -7.20
CA SER A 57 -7.42 -1.86 -8.24
C SER A 57 -7.43 -0.32 -8.13
N ALA A 58 -8.59 0.26 -7.83
CA ALA A 58 -8.77 1.70 -7.66
C ALA A 58 -7.83 2.30 -6.59
N LYS A 59 -7.47 1.54 -5.53
CA LYS A 59 -6.51 2.02 -4.52
C LYS A 59 -5.10 2.18 -5.12
N VAL A 60 -4.69 1.26 -5.97
CA VAL A 60 -3.40 1.34 -6.69
C VAL A 60 -3.44 2.46 -7.73
N GLU A 61 -4.56 2.64 -8.43
CA GLU A 61 -4.75 3.74 -9.40
C GLU A 61 -4.68 5.11 -8.75
N VAL A 62 -5.24 5.27 -7.54
CA VAL A 62 -5.10 6.48 -6.73
C VAL A 62 -3.62 6.74 -6.39
N ALA A 63 -2.86 5.70 -6.04
CA ALA A 63 -1.43 5.83 -5.76
C ALA A 63 -0.63 6.26 -7.00
N ILE A 64 -0.99 5.74 -8.19
CA ILE A 64 -0.41 6.16 -9.47
C ILE A 64 -0.72 7.62 -9.77
N LYS A 65 -1.99 8.02 -9.64
CA LYS A 65 -2.44 9.39 -9.97
C LYS A 65 -1.70 10.46 -9.17
N HIS A 66 -1.31 10.16 -7.94
CA HIS A 66 -0.62 11.10 -7.06
C HIS A 66 0.90 10.88 -7.00
N ASP A 67 1.46 9.97 -7.82
CA ASP A 67 2.89 9.62 -7.82
C ASP A 67 3.44 9.21 -6.45
N VAL A 68 2.68 8.37 -5.73
CA VAL A 68 3.00 7.89 -4.37
C VAL A 68 3.06 6.37 -4.26
N MET A 69 3.28 5.65 -5.37
CA MET A 69 3.22 4.19 -5.39
C MET A 69 4.18 3.51 -4.39
N GLY A 70 5.34 4.13 -4.09
CA GLY A 70 6.28 3.62 -3.08
C GLY A 70 5.88 3.93 -1.63
N ARG A 71 4.92 4.84 -1.42
CA ARG A 71 4.48 5.36 -0.12
C ARG A 71 3.12 4.84 0.31
N VAL A 72 2.41 4.16 -0.59
CA VAL A 72 1.14 3.47 -0.32
C VAL A 72 1.42 2.00 -0.06
N TRP A 73 1.00 1.52 1.09
CA TRP A 73 1.22 0.16 1.57
C TRP A 73 -0.11 -0.51 1.90
N PHE A 74 -0.20 -1.79 1.56
CA PHE A 74 -1.30 -2.66 1.95
C PHE A 74 -0.78 -3.63 3.00
N ILE A 75 -1.57 -3.89 4.03
CA ILE A 75 -1.21 -4.77 5.14
C ILE A 75 -2.34 -5.76 5.39
N HIS A 76 -2.00 -7.03 5.60
CA HIS A 76 -2.92 -8.01 6.17
C HIS A 76 -2.22 -8.76 7.31
N TYR A 77 -3.03 -9.38 8.16
CA TYR A 77 -2.56 -10.40 9.09
C TYR A 77 -2.59 -11.76 8.40
N ASN A 78 -1.54 -12.55 8.57
CA ASN A 78 -1.46 -13.93 8.10
C ASN A 78 -1.60 -14.83 9.33
N ASP A 79 -2.75 -15.48 9.45
CA ASP A 79 -3.09 -16.31 10.61
C ASP A 79 -2.15 -17.53 10.73
N THR A 80 -1.75 -18.13 9.61
CA THR A 80 -0.89 -19.32 9.60
C THR A 80 0.51 -19.05 10.13
N GLU A 81 1.08 -17.87 9.85
CA GLU A 81 2.41 -17.46 10.30
C GLU A 81 2.39 -16.64 11.59
N ASP A 82 1.21 -16.27 12.09
CA ASP A 82 1.00 -15.35 13.21
C ASP A 82 1.76 -14.01 13.02
N LYS A 83 1.68 -13.44 11.81
CA LYS A 83 2.49 -12.27 11.42
C LYS A 83 1.74 -11.31 10.50
N LEU A 84 2.06 -10.04 10.64
CA LEU A 84 1.68 -9.01 9.67
C LEU A 84 2.55 -9.10 8.41
N LYS A 85 1.88 -8.99 7.28
CA LYS A 85 2.47 -8.98 5.93
C LYS A 85 2.12 -7.68 5.24
N CYS A 86 3.00 -7.22 4.36
CA CYS A 86 2.81 -5.98 3.63
C CYS A 86 3.29 -6.05 2.17
N ILE A 87 2.72 -5.21 1.33
CA ILE A 87 3.16 -4.96 -0.03
C ILE A 87 2.87 -3.50 -0.41
N SER A 88 3.77 -2.87 -1.15
CA SER A 88 3.56 -1.50 -1.65
C SER A 88 2.82 -1.51 -3.00
N ALA A 89 2.13 -0.41 -3.31
CA ALA A 89 1.51 -0.22 -4.64
C ALA A 89 2.55 -0.36 -5.78
N LEU A 90 3.77 0.12 -5.57
CA LEU A 90 4.87 -0.04 -6.53
C LEU A 90 5.23 -1.51 -6.78
N GLN A 91 5.28 -2.33 -5.73
CA GLN A 91 5.55 -3.76 -5.86
C GLN A 91 4.43 -4.48 -6.61
N ILE A 92 3.16 -4.12 -6.37
CA ILE A 92 2.01 -4.67 -7.09
C ILE A 92 2.16 -4.41 -8.60
N LEU A 93 2.44 -3.16 -8.99
CA LEU A 93 2.62 -2.80 -10.40
C LEU A 93 3.81 -3.54 -11.04
N ASN A 94 4.89 -3.74 -10.29
CA ASN A 94 6.04 -4.50 -10.78
C ASN A 94 5.69 -5.97 -11.00
N LEU A 95 4.90 -6.58 -10.11
CA LEU A 95 4.44 -7.97 -10.27
C LEU A 95 3.49 -8.12 -11.46
N GLU A 96 2.59 -7.16 -11.67
CA GLU A 96 1.68 -7.12 -12.83
C GLU A 96 2.48 -7.05 -14.14
N ARG A 97 3.45 -6.13 -14.23
CA ARG A 97 4.35 -6.00 -15.40
C ARG A 97 5.16 -7.26 -15.67
N GLN A 98 5.49 -8.02 -14.63
CA GLN A 98 6.19 -9.30 -14.74
C GLN A 98 5.26 -10.47 -15.10
N GLY A 99 3.95 -10.25 -15.22
CA GLY A 99 2.96 -11.30 -15.47
C GLY A 99 2.76 -12.26 -14.29
N LYS A 100 3.19 -11.88 -13.07
CA LYS A 100 3.11 -12.73 -11.87
C LYS A 100 1.78 -12.63 -11.15
N ILE A 101 1.05 -11.53 -11.36
CA ILE A 101 -0.30 -11.31 -10.85
C ILE A 101 -1.15 -10.69 -11.96
N LYS A 102 -2.47 -10.77 -11.81
CA LYS A 102 -3.44 -10.20 -12.73
C LYS A 102 -4.54 -9.46 -11.96
N LYS A 103 -5.22 -8.55 -12.65
CA LYS A 103 -6.51 -8.05 -12.20
C LYS A 103 -7.58 -9.12 -12.47
N ASP A 104 -8.51 -9.27 -11.55
CA ASP A 104 -9.66 -10.13 -11.71
C ASP A 104 -10.90 -9.49 -11.08
N LYS A 105 -12.07 -10.00 -11.44
CA LYS A 105 -13.35 -9.59 -10.88
C LYS A 105 -13.91 -10.76 -10.08
N PHE A 106 -14.37 -10.50 -8.86
CA PHE A 106 -14.97 -11.55 -8.03
C PHE A 106 -16.29 -12.06 -8.59
N GLU A 107 -17.06 -11.18 -9.23
CA GLU A 107 -18.34 -11.50 -9.86
C GLU A 107 -18.30 -11.10 -11.34
N ARG A 108 -19.04 -11.85 -12.17
CA ARG A 108 -19.08 -11.66 -13.62
C ARG A 108 -19.45 -10.23 -14.03
N ASP A 109 -20.29 -9.56 -13.23
CA ASP A 109 -20.77 -8.20 -13.47
C ASP A 109 -20.19 -7.17 -12.48
N ALA A 110 -19.19 -7.55 -11.68
CA ALA A 110 -18.55 -6.61 -10.76
C ALA A 110 -17.92 -5.46 -11.53
N LYS A 111 -18.20 -4.23 -11.08
CA LYS A 111 -17.55 -3.02 -11.60
C LYS A 111 -16.12 -2.89 -11.11
N SER A 112 -15.85 -3.43 -9.93
CA SER A 112 -14.58 -3.31 -9.24
C SER A 112 -13.63 -4.45 -9.58
N GLU A 113 -12.45 -4.10 -10.11
CA GLU A 113 -11.37 -5.04 -10.34
C GLU A 113 -10.45 -5.11 -9.12
N TYR A 114 -9.86 -6.28 -8.88
CA TYR A 114 -8.95 -6.54 -7.78
C TYR A 114 -7.67 -7.16 -8.29
N TYR A 115 -6.53 -6.75 -7.73
CA TYR A 115 -5.30 -7.51 -7.84
C TYR A 115 -5.39 -8.71 -6.92
N LEU A 116 -5.31 -9.92 -7.47
CA LEU A 116 -5.18 -11.15 -6.70
C LEU A 116 -3.70 -11.45 -6.49
N ILE A 117 -3.24 -11.34 -5.25
CA ILE A 117 -1.81 -11.39 -4.91
C ILE A 117 -1.55 -12.61 -4.03
N PRO A 118 -0.80 -13.61 -4.51
CA PRO A 118 -0.39 -14.75 -3.71
C PRO A 118 0.35 -14.35 -2.44
N VAL A 119 0.05 -15.02 -1.32
CA VAL A 119 0.70 -14.79 -0.01
C VAL A 119 2.23 -14.80 -0.11
N SER A 120 2.78 -15.67 -0.96
CA SER A 120 4.23 -15.79 -1.21
C SER A 120 4.89 -14.51 -1.74
N MET A 121 4.11 -13.61 -2.35
CA MET A 121 4.59 -12.33 -2.89
C MET A 121 4.57 -11.21 -1.86
N TRP A 122 3.82 -11.37 -0.78
CA TRP A 122 3.81 -10.42 0.34
C TRP A 122 5.10 -10.51 1.14
N LYS A 123 5.48 -9.39 1.73
CA LYS A 123 6.72 -9.26 2.52
C LYS A 123 6.39 -9.05 3.99
N ASN A 124 7.37 -9.19 4.86
CA ASN A 124 7.20 -8.84 6.27
C ASN A 124 7.34 -7.31 6.47
N LEU A 125 6.95 -6.81 7.65
CA LEU A 125 6.97 -5.38 7.98
C LEU A 125 8.38 -4.72 8.00
N VAL A 126 9.47 -5.47 7.83
CA VAL A 126 10.81 -4.88 7.69
C VAL A 126 10.86 -3.98 6.46
N GLU A 127 10.20 -4.36 5.37
CA GLU A 127 10.12 -3.55 4.14
C GLU A 127 9.50 -2.18 4.40
N LEU A 128 8.33 -2.15 5.05
CA LEU A 128 7.65 -0.91 5.43
C LEU A 128 8.53 -0.06 6.37
N ARG A 129 9.19 -0.70 7.35
CA ARG A 129 10.10 0.00 8.27
C ARG A 129 11.27 0.66 7.55
N VAL A 130 11.88 -0.02 6.57
CA VAL A 130 12.96 0.53 5.75
C VAL A 130 12.45 1.70 4.90
N ALA A 131 11.29 1.53 4.26
CA ALA A 131 10.68 2.58 3.45
C ALA A 131 10.36 3.85 4.27
N ILE A 132 9.76 3.70 5.45
CA ILE A 132 9.48 4.82 6.36
C ILE A 132 10.77 5.60 6.69
N LYS A 133 11.86 4.90 7.03
CA LYS A 133 13.16 5.56 7.31
C LYS A 133 13.69 6.30 6.10
N GLY A 134 13.61 5.70 4.91
CA GLY A 134 14.05 6.31 3.65
C GLY A 134 13.27 7.57 3.30
N PHE A 135 11.93 7.51 3.32
CA PHE A 135 11.08 8.67 3.04
C PHE A 135 11.24 9.77 4.10
N TYR A 136 11.42 9.40 5.37
CA TYR A 136 11.66 10.37 6.43
C TYR A 136 12.96 11.14 6.21
N GLN A 137 14.03 10.44 5.80
CA GLN A 137 15.30 11.08 5.47
C GLN A 137 15.17 12.01 4.25
N SER A 138 14.49 11.55 3.20
CA SER A 138 14.19 12.40 2.03
C SER A 138 13.39 13.66 2.40
N PHE A 139 12.40 13.52 3.27
CA PHE A 139 11.63 14.65 3.78
C PHE A 139 12.47 15.62 4.62
N LYS A 140 13.38 15.13 5.46
CA LYS A 140 14.32 15.98 6.20
C LYS A 140 15.21 16.80 5.26
N GLU A 141 15.78 16.18 4.24
CA GLU A 141 16.62 16.85 3.26
C GLU A 141 15.83 17.93 2.50
N TYR A 142 14.58 17.62 2.15
CA TYR A 142 13.66 18.61 1.59
C TYR A 142 13.48 19.81 2.53
N LEU A 143 13.17 19.57 3.81
CA LEU A 143 13.00 20.62 4.81
C LEU A 143 14.24 21.51 4.92
N THR A 144 15.44 20.93 4.98
CA THR A 144 16.70 21.68 5.05
C THR A 144 16.88 22.59 3.83
N ARG A 145 16.56 22.11 2.62
CA ARG A 145 16.67 22.91 1.38
C ARG A 145 15.69 24.07 1.34
N VAL A 146 14.49 23.92 1.89
CA VAL A 146 13.48 24.99 1.88
C VAL A 146 13.59 25.93 3.07
N SER A 147 14.21 25.51 4.18
CA SER A 147 14.43 26.36 5.36
C SER A 147 15.75 27.14 5.34
N GLY A 148 16.70 26.76 4.49
CA GLY A 148 17.97 27.46 4.27
C GLY A 148 17.88 28.59 3.23
N LYS A 149 16.70 28.82 2.67
CA LYS A 149 16.33 30.05 1.96
C LYS A 149 15.51 30.94 2.88
#